data_AF-A0A2G2C1H7-F1
#
_entry.id   AF-A0A2G2C1H7-F1
#
_cell.length_a   1.000
_cell.length_b   1.000
_cell.length_c   1.000
_cell.angle_alpha   90.00
_cell.angle_beta   90.00
_cell.angle_gamma   90.00
#
_symmetry.space_group_name_H-M   'P 1'
#
loop_
_entity.id
_entity.type
_entity.pdbx_description
1 polymer ?
#
loop_
_entity_poly.entity_id
_entity_poly.type
_entity_poly.pdbx_seq_one_letter_code
_entity_poly.pdbx_strand_id
1 'polypeptide(L)'
;MFRKHRSFVSALALSLSMAVPVAADSVSGAYLAGRYASMRSDFAEAARYYGEALAKEPNNVEFQESTVLAYLSLGDIDKALPLARVITSGEQSSQVAYLVTTAGMAQAEDYQGLLDQNADTGGIGPWVDGLIKAWAYVGIGDMTAAIEKFDELSTEAGMQGFVLYHKALALASVGDFEGADAIFGSNMAGSAGQTRRGVI
;
A
#
# COMPACT_ATOMS: atom_id res chain seq x y z
N MET A 1 31.00 87.28 -24.63
CA MET A 1 31.05 85.82 -24.88
C MET A 1 31.02 85.11 -23.53
N PHE A 2 29.84 84.82 -22.98
CA PHE A 2 29.66 84.17 -21.67
C PHE A 2 29.04 82.78 -21.87
N ARG A 3 29.75 81.72 -21.51
CA ARG A 3 29.35 80.32 -21.72
C ARG A 3 28.78 79.77 -20.41
N LYS A 4 27.46 79.54 -20.37
CA LYS A 4 26.77 78.89 -19.25
C LYS A 4 27.04 77.38 -19.29
N HIS A 5 27.64 76.82 -18.24
CA HIS A 5 27.63 75.37 -18.00
C HIS A 5 26.36 75.01 -17.22
N ARG A 6 25.50 74.19 -17.84
CA ARG A 6 24.35 73.55 -17.19
C ARG A 6 24.79 72.16 -16.75
N SER A 7 24.96 71.94 -15.45
CA SER A 7 25.17 70.61 -14.88
C SER A 7 23.82 69.90 -14.79
N PHE A 8 23.66 68.83 -15.56
CA PHE A 8 22.54 67.88 -15.42
C PHE A 8 22.89 66.90 -14.30
N VAL A 9 22.15 66.95 -13.19
CA VAL A 9 22.17 65.91 -12.15
C VAL A 9 21.04 64.93 -12.49
N SER A 10 21.40 63.76 -13.00
CA SER A 10 20.46 62.65 -13.16
C SER A 10 20.30 61.94 -11.82
N ALA A 11 19.13 62.07 -11.20
CA ALA A 11 18.74 61.28 -10.04
C ALA A 11 18.25 59.89 -10.51
N LEU A 12 19.01 58.85 -10.21
CA LEU A 12 18.63 57.46 -10.46
C LEU A 12 17.78 56.97 -9.27
N ALA A 13 16.46 56.98 -9.42
CA ALA A 13 15.55 56.41 -8.43
C ALA A 13 15.55 54.88 -8.57
N LEU A 14 16.23 54.20 -7.63
CA LEU A 14 16.23 52.75 -7.52
C LEU A 14 14.93 52.30 -6.84
N SER A 15 13.93 51.92 -7.62
CA SER A 15 12.73 51.27 -7.11
C SER A 15 13.08 49.85 -6.66
N LEU A 16 13.30 49.67 -5.35
CA LEU A 16 13.41 48.35 -4.73
C LEU A 16 12.03 47.70 -4.73
N SER A 17 11.70 46.96 -5.78
CA SER A 17 10.55 46.07 -5.79
C SER A 17 10.85 44.94 -4.80
N MET A 18 10.34 45.06 -3.57
CA MET A 18 10.34 43.92 -2.64
C MET A 18 9.44 42.85 -3.24
N ALA A 19 10.04 41.84 -3.88
CA ALA A 19 9.36 40.62 -4.24
C ALA A 19 8.95 39.95 -2.93
N VAL A 20 7.70 40.15 -2.51
CA VAL A 20 7.11 39.35 -1.44
C VAL A 20 7.14 37.92 -1.96
N PRO A 21 7.81 36.97 -1.27
CA PRO A 21 7.74 35.59 -1.69
C PRO A 21 6.29 35.16 -1.54
N VAL A 22 5.60 34.96 -2.67
CA VAL A 22 4.34 34.24 -2.67
C VAL A 22 4.71 32.83 -2.27
N ALA A 23 4.48 32.49 -1.00
CA ALA A 23 4.45 31.12 -0.58
C ALA A 23 3.31 30.47 -1.38
N ALA A 24 3.65 29.72 -2.41
CA ALA A 24 2.70 28.87 -3.10
C ALA A 24 2.33 27.74 -2.15
N ASP A 25 1.45 28.03 -1.20
CA ASP A 25 0.91 27.06 -0.24
C ASP A 25 -0.10 26.13 -0.92
N SER A 26 0.23 25.68 -2.13
CA SER A 26 -0.67 24.89 -2.95
C SER A 26 -0.68 23.45 -2.46
N VAL A 27 -1.90 22.92 -2.34
CA VAL A 27 -2.15 21.49 -2.12
C VAL A 27 -1.38 20.63 -3.12
N SER A 28 -1.26 21.12 -4.36
CA SER A 28 -0.50 20.48 -5.44
C SER A 28 1.00 20.33 -5.14
N GLY A 29 1.62 21.27 -4.40
CA GLY A 29 3.04 21.19 -4.04
C GLY A 29 3.35 20.03 -3.11
N ALA A 30 2.57 19.91 -2.04
CA ALA A 30 2.68 18.79 -1.10
C ALA A 30 2.39 17.45 -1.80
N TYR A 31 1.30 17.37 -2.56
CA TYR A 31 0.97 16.13 -3.28
C TYR A 31 2.07 15.70 -4.27
N LEU A 32 2.63 16.62 -5.07
CA LEU A 32 3.71 16.29 -6.01
C LEU A 32 5.01 15.88 -5.30
N ALA A 33 5.33 16.51 -4.16
CA ALA A 33 6.47 16.10 -3.34
C ALA A 33 6.27 14.68 -2.77
N GLY A 34 5.06 14.36 -2.31
CA GLY A 34 4.70 13.00 -1.87
C GLY A 34 4.81 11.97 -3.00
N ARG A 35 4.37 12.32 -4.21
CA ARG A 35 4.52 11.48 -5.42
C ARG A 35 5.99 11.23 -5.74
N TYR A 36 6.83 12.25 -5.68
CA TYR A 36 8.26 12.12 -5.90
C TYR A 36 8.93 11.22 -4.86
N ALA A 37 8.61 11.40 -3.58
CA ALA A 37 9.11 10.55 -2.50
C ALA A 37 8.67 9.08 -2.68
N SER A 38 7.40 8.85 -3.02
CA SER A 38 6.85 7.51 -3.30
C SER A 38 7.58 6.80 -4.45
N MET A 39 7.87 7.51 -5.54
CA MET A 39 8.63 6.96 -6.67
C MET A 39 10.06 6.55 -6.30
N ARG A 40 10.61 7.14 -5.23
CA ARG A 40 11.92 6.80 -4.66
C ARG A 40 11.84 5.81 -3.51
N SER A 41 10.66 5.25 -3.24
CA SER A 41 10.37 4.38 -2.10
C SER A 41 10.65 5.01 -0.74
N ASP A 42 10.67 6.35 -0.65
CA ASP A 42 10.74 7.09 0.62
C ASP A 42 9.33 7.29 1.14
N PHE A 43 8.76 6.23 1.69
CA PHE A 43 7.36 6.22 2.13
C PHE A 43 7.13 7.03 3.40
N ALA A 44 8.18 7.27 4.21
CA ALA A 44 8.10 8.14 5.37
C ALA A 44 7.86 9.59 4.94
N GLU A 45 8.66 10.06 3.98
CA GLU A 45 8.50 11.40 3.42
C GLU A 45 7.23 11.52 2.56
N ALA A 46 6.87 10.45 1.84
CA ALA A 46 5.60 10.40 1.12
C ALA A 46 4.39 10.55 2.06
N ALA A 47 4.35 9.80 3.16
CA ALA A 47 3.27 9.86 4.14
C ALA A 47 3.16 11.27 4.75
N ARG A 48 4.29 11.93 5.03
CA ARG A 48 4.31 13.31 5.52
C ARG A 48 3.66 14.27 4.52
N TYR A 49 4.14 14.27 3.28
CA TYR A 49 3.66 15.20 2.25
C TYR A 49 2.21 14.92 1.81
N TYR A 50 1.81 13.65 1.68
CA TYR A 50 0.41 13.33 1.41
C TYR A 50 -0.50 13.70 2.58
N GLY A 51 -0.04 13.50 3.82
CA GLY A 51 -0.74 13.96 5.01
C GLY A 51 -0.95 15.47 5.03
N GLU A 52 0.04 16.25 4.59
CA GLU A 52 -0.09 17.71 4.44
C GLU A 52 -1.12 18.10 3.36
N ALA A 53 -1.13 17.42 2.22
CA ALA A 53 -2.14 17.63 1.19
C ALA A 53 -3.54 17.26 1.68
N LEU A 54 -3.67 16.12 2.36
CA LEU A 54 -4.93 15.62 2.93
C LEU A 54 -5.47 16.55 4.02
N ALA A 55 -4.60 17.11 4.87
CA ALA A 55 -5.02 18.06 5.91
C ALA A 55 -5.68 19.33 5.33
N LYS A 56 -5.29 19.73 4.11
CA LYS A 56 -5.88 20.87 3.41
C LYS A 56 -7.18 20.52 2.69
N GLU A 57 -7.28 19.32 2.12
CA GLU A 57 -8.48 18.81 1.45
C GLU A 57 -8.89 17.42 1.96
N PRO A 58 -9.52 17.33 3.15
CA PRO A 58 -9.76 16.04 3.82
C PRO A 58 -10.69 15.07 3.07
N ASN A 59 -11.53 15.60 2.17
CA ASN A 59 -12.51 14.82 1.40
C ASN A 59 -11.99 14.43 0.02
N ASN A 60 -10.73 14.76 -0.32
CA ASN A 60 -10.14 14.41 -1.60
C ASN A 60 -9.64 12.95 -1.54
N VAL A 61 -10.36 12.05 -2.24
CA VAL A 61 -10.13 10.60 -2.21
C VAL A 61 -8.71 10.24 -2.67
N GLU A 62 -8.17 10.93 -3.68
CA GLU A 62 -6.80 10.68 -4.16
C GLU A 62 -5.76 10.92 -3.06
N PHE A 63 -5.96 11.95 -2.22
CA PHE A 63 -5.04 12.23 -1.11
C PHE A 63 -5.23 11.24 0.05
N GLN A 64 -6.47 10.79 0.28
CA GLN A 64 -6.74 9.73 1.25
C GLN A 64 -6.03 8.43 0.82
N GLU A 65 -6.26 7.97 -0.41
CA GLU A 65 -5.65 6.75 -0.95
C GLU A 65 -4.12 6.82 -0.97
N SER A 66 -3.55 7.95 -1.40
CA SER A 66 -2.09 8.16 -1.40
C SER A 66 -1.50 8.11 0.02
N THR A 67 -2.19 8.70 0.99
CA THR A 67 -1.76 8.68 2.40
C THR A 67 -1.86 7.27 2.99
N VAL A 68 -2.97 6.57 2.73
CA VAL A 68 -3.18 5.18 3.17
C VAL A 68 -2.11 4.27 2.57
N LEU A 69 -1.82 4.39 1.27
CA LEU A 69 -0.81 3.59 0.60
C LEU A 69 0.59 3.83 1.19
N ALA A 70 0.93 5.09 1.51
CA ALA A 70 2.22 5.40 2.11
C ALA A 70 2.37 4.78 3.51
N TYR A 71 1.33 4.85 4.36
CA TYR A 71 1.34 4.17 5.67
C TYR A 71 1.37 2.65 5.54
N LEU A 72 0.60 2.07 4.62
CA LEU A 72 0.65 0.64 4.33
C LEU A 72 2.06 0.21 3.91
N SER A 73 2.73 1.01 3.06
CA SER A 73 4.09 0.74 2.59
C SER A 73 5.15 0.81 3.71
N LEU A 74 4.84 1.51 4.81
CA LEU A 74 5.64 1.53 6.04
C LEU A 74 5.30 0.38 7.00
N GLY A 75 4.25 -0.39 6.72
CA GLY A 75 3.67 -1.36 7.66
C GLY A 75 2.92 -0.72 8.82
N ASP A 76 2.62 0.59 8.76
CA ASP A 76 1.92 1.34 9.81
C ASP A 76 0.40 1.19 9.65
N ILE A 77 -0.08 -0.03 9.89
CA ILE A 77 -1.49 -0.40 9.74
C ILE A 77 -2.39 0.43 10.68
N ASP A 78 -1.90 0.73 11.89
CA ASP A 78 -2.62 1.51 12.89
C ASP A 78 -2.99 2.91 12.39
N LYS A 79 -2.10 3.57 11.63
CA LYS A 79 -2.40 4.87 11.01
C LYS A 79 -3.20 4.75 9.72
N ALA A 80 -3.01 3.68 8.96
CA ALA A 80 -3.68 3.48 7.68
C ALA A 80 -5.17 3.12 7.86
N LEU A 81 -5.50 2.28 8.84
CA LEU A 81 -6.83 1.68 9.00
C LEU A 81 -7.96 2.70 9.25
N PRO A 82 -7.80 3.73 10.10
CA PRO A 82 -8.84 4.74 10.27
C PRO A 82 -9.14 5.51 8.97
N LEU A 83 -8.12 5.81 8.17
CA LEU A 83 -8.29 6.48 6.87
C LEU A 83 -8.95 5.56 5.84
N ALA A 84 -8.58 4.28 5.80
CA ALA A 84 -9.24 3.28 4.96
C ALA A 84 -10.75 3.19 5.26
N ARG A 85 -11.14 3.21 6.54
CA ARG A 85 -12.56 3.21 6.95
C ARG A 85 -13.31 4.45 6.48
N VAL A 86 -12.66 5.61 6.47
CA VAL A 86 -13.25 6.85 5.93
C VAL A 86 -13.52 6.68 4.43
N ILE A 87 -12.58 6.14 3.66
CA ILE A 87 -12.75 5.90 2.21
C ILE A 87 -13.93 4.94 1.97
N THR A 88 -13.99 3.81 2.67
CA THR A 88 -15.06 2.80 2.50
C THR A 88 -16.42 3.24 3.01
N SER A 89 -16.48 4.28 3.85
CA SER A 89 -17.75 4.88 4.28
C SER A 89 -18.37 5.77 3.20
N GLY A 90 -17.57 6.21 2.22
CA GLY A 90 -18.08 6.77 0.97
C GLY A 90 -18.59 5.67 0.04
N GLU A 91 -19.48 6.01 -0.89
CA GLU A 91 -20.02 5.05 -1.87
C GLU A 91 -18.99 4.58 -2.93
N GLN A 92 -17.68 4.75 -2.68
CA GLN A 92 -16.60 4.41 -3.61
C GLN A 92 -15.83 3.17 -3.16
N SER A 93 -15.57 2.28 -4.11
CA SER A 93 -14.65 1.17 -3.92
C SER A 93 -13.20 1.67 -3.97
N SER A 94 -12.36 1.15 -3.08
CA SER A 94 -10.94 1.47 -3.02
C SER A 94 -10.14 0.22 -2.71
N GLN A 95 -9.28 -0.18 -3.66
CA GLN A 95 -8.43 -1.37 -3.49
C GLN A 95 -7.40 -1.17 -2.36
N VAL A 96 -6.87 0.04 -2.18
CA VAL A 96 -5.94 0.30 -1.08
C VAL A 96 -6.65 0.26 0.27
N ALA A 97 -7.90 0.75 0.36
CA ALA A 97 -8.68 0.64 1.58
C ALA A 97 -9.02 -0.83 1.90
N TYR A 98 -9.33 -1.63 0.88
CA TYR A 98 -9.52 -3.08 1.02
C TYR A 98 -8.25 -3.75 1.55
N LEU A 99 -7.09 -3.50 0.94
CA LEU A 99 -5.79 -4.03 1.35
C LEU A 99 -5.50 -3.75 2.83
N VAL A 100 -5.68 -2.51 3.26
CA VAL A 100 -5.43 -2.12 4.66
C VAL A 100 -6.44 -2.75 5.61
N THR A 101 -7.70 -2.86 5.21
CA THR A 101 -8.74 -3.52 6.02
C THR A 101 -8.41 -5.01 6.22
N THR A 102 -8.01 -5.69 5.15
CA THR A 102 -7.53 -7.08 5.19
C THR A 102 -6.31 -7.22 6.10
N ALA A 103 -5.31 -6.33 5.96
CA ALA A 103 -4.13 -6.34 6.82
C ALA A 103 -4.48 -6.12 8.30
N GLY A 104 -5.41 -5.21 8.58
CA GLY A 104 -5.91 -4.95 9.93
C GLY A 104 -6.62 -6.16 10.55
N MET A 105 -7.49 -6.83 9.78
CA MET A 105 -8.15 -8.07 10.25
C MET A 105 -7.13 -9.19 10.50
N ALA A 106 -6.16 -9.38 9.61
CA ALA A 106 -5.09 -10.35 9.80
C ALA A 106 -4.24 -10.06 11.07
N GLN A 107 -3.90 -8.79 11.32
CA GLN A 107 -3.17 -8.37 12.52
C GLN A 107 -3.97 -8.57 13.80
N ALA A 108 -5.29 -8.40 13.73
CA ALA A 108 -6.21 -8.64 14.84
C ALA A 108 -6.62 -10.12 15.00
N GLU A 109 -6.08 -11.03 14.17
CA GLU A 109 -6.46 -12.44 14.11
C GLU A 109 -7.97 -12.65 13.85
N ASP A 110 -8.62 -11.70 13.18
CA ASP A 110 -10.03 -11.78 12.78
C ASP A 110 -10.18 -12.61 11.50
N TYR A 111 -9.90 -13.90 11.62
CA TYR A 111 -9.96 -14.84 10.49
C TYR A 111 -11.38 -15.03 9.96
N GLN A 112 -12.40 -14.98 10.83
CA GLN A 112 -13.79 -15.04 10.39
C GLN A 112 -14.13 -13.79 9.55
N GLY A 113 -13.72 -12.60 9.99
CA GLY A 113 -13.88 -11.37 9.22
C GLY A 113 -13.20 -11.44 7.85
N LEU A 114 -12.02 -12.07 7.74
CA LEU A 114 -11.34 -12.30 6.45
C LEU A 114 -12.12 -13.23 5.52
N LEU A 115 -12.81 -14.24 6.05
CA LEU A 115 -13.66 -15.14 5.27
C LEU A 115 -14.95 -14.46 4.80
N ASP A 116 -15.51 -13.61 5.66
CA ASP A 116 -16.75 -12.87 5.40
C ASP A 116 -16.53 -11.63 4.51
N GLN A 117 -15.28 -11.18 4.36
CA GLN A 117 -14.93 -10.04 3.52
C GLN A 117 -15.26 -10.33 2.04
N ASN A 118 -16.08 -9.45 1.45
CA ASN A 118 -16.45 -9.58 0.04
C ASN A 118 -15.37 -8.98 -0.88
N ALA A 119 -14.72 -9.84 -1.66
CA ALA A 119 -13.68 -9.45 -2.62
C ALA A 119 -14.24 -8.84 -3.92
N ASP A 120 -15.52 -9.05 -4.24
CA ASP A 120 -16.13 -8.58 -5.50
C ASP A 120 -16.21 -7.05 -5.59
N THR A 121 -16.08 -6.35 -4.46
CA THR A 121 -16.21 -4.89 -4.35
C THR A 121 -14.89 -4.18 -4.07
N GLY A 122 -13.80 -4.62 -4.70
CA GLY A 122 -12.48 -3.98 -4.57
C GLY A 122 -11.37 -4.86 -4.00
N GLY A 123 -11.48 -6.17 -4.17
CA GLY A 123 -10.44 -7.13 -3.81
C GLY A 123 -9.07 -6.83 -4.43
N ILE A 124 -8.05 -7.46 -3.88
CA ILE A 124 -6.66 -7.30 -4.32
C ILE A 124 -6.48 -7.96 -5.69
N GLY A 125 -7.15 -9.10 -5.86
CA GLY A 125 -7.07 -9.95 -7.03
C GLY A 125 -7.32 -11.40 -6.62
N PRO A 126 -7.88 -12.23 -7.53
CA PRO A 126 -8.42 -13.54 -7.20
C PRO A 126 -7.42 -14.48 -6.52
N TRP A 127 -6.14 -14.39 -6.88
CA TRP A 127 -5.09 -15.23 -6.29
C TRP A 127 -4.71 -14.82 -4.87
N VAL A 128 -4.57 -13.51 -4.62
CA VAL A 128 -4.20 -13.01 -3.29
C VAL A 128 -5.38 -13.18 -2.33
N ASP A 129 -6.58 -12.80 -2.77
CA ASP A 129 -7.81 -12.98 -1.99
C ASP A 129 -8.07 -14.46 -1.70
N GLY A 130 -7.82 -15.34 -2.67
CA GLY A 130 -7.91 -16.79 -2.47
C GLY A 130 -6.92 -17.31 -1.43
N LEU A 131 -5.65 -16.88 -1.49
CA LEU A 131 -4.64 -17.29 -0.51
C LEU A 131 -4.95 -16.77 0.90
N ILE A 132 -5.44 -15.53 1.02
CA ILE A 132 -5.90 -14.98 2.30
C ILE A 132 -7.01 -15.86 2.87
N LYS A 133 -8.00 -16.25 2.06
CA LYS A 133 -9.07 -17.16 2.50
C LYS A 133 -8.54 -18.52 2.93
N ALA A 134 -7.60 -19.11 2.18
CA ALA A 134 -6.97 -20.37 2.57
C ALA A 134 -6.27 -20.28 3.93
N TRP A 135 -5.52 -19.20 4.19
CA TRP A 135 -4.90 -18.95 5.49
C TRP A 135 -5.90 -18.60 6.60
N ALA A 136 -7.00 -17.92 6.28
CA ALA A 136 -8.06 -17.65 7.24
C ALA A 136 -8.74 -18.96 7.71
N TYR A 137 -8.94 -19.94 6.81
CA TYR A 137 -9.39 -21.27 7.20
C TYR A 137 -8.42 -21.97 8.16
N VAL A 138 -7.10 -21.86 7.93
CA VAL A 138 -6.10 -22.33 8.89
C VAL A 138 -6.26 -21.63 10.23
N GLY A 139 -6.45 -20.30 10.23
CA GLY A 139 -6.60 -19.50 11.44
C GLY A 139 -7.82 -19.86 12.29
N ILE A 140 -8.94 -20.26 11.68
CA ILE A 140 -10.11 -20.78 12.42
C ILE A 140 -10.02 -22.28 12.75
N GLY A 141 -8.94 -22.96 12.32
CA GLY A 141 -8.71 -24.39 12.56
C GLY A 141 -9.40 -25.33 11.58
N ASP A 142 -9.98 -24.83 10.49
CA ASP A 142 -10.60 -25.65 9.44
C ASP A 142 -9.56 -26.03 8.37
N MET A 143 -8.71 -26.99 8.70
CA MET A 143 -7.65 -27.43 7.80
C MET A 143 -8.19 -28.11 6.54
N THR A 144 -9.38 -28.72 6.61
CA THR A 144 -10.04 -29.35 5.46
C THR A 144 -10.37 -28.29 4.42
N ALA A 145 -11.07 -27.23 4.81
CA ALA A 145 -11.41 -26.13 3.91
C ALA A 145 -10.17 -25.38 3.40
N ALA A 146 -9.14 -25.23 4.24
CA ALA A 146 -7.87 -24.64 3.84
C ALA A 146 -7.19 -25.43 2.70
N ILE A 147 -7.09 -26.75 2.86
CA ILE A 147 -6.49 -27.65 1.86
C ILE A 147 -7.27 -27.61 0.55
N GLU A 148 -8.60 -27.72 0.62
CA GLU A 148 -9.47 -27.62 -0.56
C GLU A 148 -9.24 -26.30 -1.31
N LYS A 149 -9.11 -25.19 -0.57
CA LYS A 149 -8.88 -23.88 -1.18
C LYS A 149 -7.51 -23.76 -1.82
N PHE A 150 -6.46 -24.30 -1.19
CA PHE A 150 -5.13 -24.36 -1.81
C PHE A 150 -5.15 -25.24 -3.07
N ASP A 151 -5.85 -26.37 -3.05
CA ASP A 151 -5.91 -27.28 -4.20
C ASP A 151 -6.64 -26.64 -5.37
N GLU A 152 -7.77 -25.97 -5.14
CA GLU A 152 -8.49 -25.18 -6.14
C GLU A 152 -7.56 -24.13 -6.78
N LEU A 153 -6.90 -23.32 -5.97
CA LEU A 153 -6.00 -22.25 -6.45
C LEU A 153 -4.78 -22.79 -7.20
N SER A 154 -4.32 -24.00 -6.88
CA SER A 154 -3.16 -24.62 -7.54
C SER A 154 -3.45 -25.00 -9.00
N THR A 155 -4.72 -25.06 -9.40
CA THR A 155 -5.12 -25.35 -10.79
C THR A 155 -5.00 -24.14 -11.71
N GLU A 156 -4.86 -22.94 -11.16
CA GLU A 156 -4.73 -21.70 -11.93
C GLU A 156 -3.37 -21.62 -12.65
N ALA A 157 -3.41 -21.24 -13.93
CA ALA A 157 -2.24 -21.24 -14.79
C ALA A 157 -1.14 -20.31 -14.26
N GLY A 158 0.06 -20.87 -14.01
CA GLY A 158 1.22 -20.12 -13.52
C GLY A 158 1.29 -19.92 -12.01
N MET A 159 0.27 -20.34 -11.24
CA MET A 159 0.22 -20.15 -9.79
C MET A 159 0.55 -21.40 -8.98
N GLN A 160 0.52 -22.59 -9.59
CA GLN A 160 0.68 -23.88 -8.92
C GLN A 160 1.84 -23.91 -7.92
N GLY A 161 3.07 -23.57 -8.35
CA GLY A 161 4.24 -23.65 -7.47
C GLY A 161 4.15 -22.71 -6.26
N PHE A 162 3.59 -21.50 -6.44
CA PHE A 162 3.42 -20.53 -5.37
C PHE A 162 2.35 -20.97 -4.37
N VAL A 163 1.23 -21.49 -4.87
CA VAL A 163 0.14 -22.00 -4.01
C VAL A 163 0.57 -23.24 -3.24
N LEU A 164 1.26 -24.18 -3.89
CA LEU A 164 1.80 -25.37 -3.24
C LEU A 164 2.83 -25.04 -2.16
N TYR A 165 3.66 -24.02 -2.36
CA TYR A 165 4.55 -23.51 -1.32
C TYR A 165 3.76 -23.06 -0.07
N HIS A 166 2.69 -22.27 -0.23
CA HIS A 166 1.85 -21.86 0.89
C HIS A 166 1.10 -23.04 1.54
N LYS A 167 0.60 -24.00 0.74
CA LYS A 167 -0.04 -25.22 1.27
C LYS A 167 0.93 -26.00 2.16
N ALA A 168 2.17 -26.18 1.72
CA ALA A 168 3.20 -26.86 2.51
C ALA A 168 3.52 -26.12 3.81
N LEU A 169 3.57 -24.78 3.79
CA LEU A 169 3.74 -23.98 5.01
C LEU A 169 2.56 -24.12 5.98
N ALA A 170 1.32 -24.16 5.47
CA ALA A 170 0.14 -24.36 6.28
C ALA A 170 0.10 -25.76 6.93
N LEU A 171 0.50 -26.80 6.20
CA LEU A 171 0.66 -28.15 6.76
C LEU A 171 1.72 -28.17 7.87
N ALA A 172 2.88 -27.58 7.61
CA ALA A 172 3.95 -27.48 8.60
C ALA A 172 3.53 -26.67 9.85
N SER A 173 2.72 -25.61 9.69
CA SER A 173 2.29 -24.78 10.83
C SER A 173 1.36 -25.52 11.81
N VAL A 174 0.72 -26.60 11.37
CA VAL A 174 -0.12 -27.47 12.22
C VAL A 174 0.58 -28.78 12.60
N GLY A 175 1.87 -28.92 12.26
CA GLY A 175 2.69 -30.09 12.61
C GLY A 175 2.68 -31.24 11.59
N ASP A 176 1.99 -31.09 10.45
CA ASP A 176 2.04 -32.05 9.35
C ASP A 176 3.31 -31.83 8.49
N PHE A 177 4.45 -32.16 9.08
CA PHE A 177 5.75 -32.02 8.40
C PHE A 177 5.93 -33.05 7.27
N GLU A 178 5.28 -34.20 7.38
CA GLU A 178 5.35 -35.27 6.37
C GLU A 178 4.61 -34.85 5.08
N GLY A 179 3.41 -34.28 5.21
CA GLY A 179 2.67 -33.69 4.10
C GLY A 179 3.39 -32.49 3.48
N ALA A 180 3.99 -31.63 4.31
CA ALA A 180 4.79 -30.50 3.83
C ALA A 180 6.04 -30.98 3.03
N ASP A 181 6.80 -31.94 3.56
CA ASP A 181 7.98 -32.51 2.91
C ASP A 181 7.64 -33.19 1.57
N ALA A 182 6.51 -33.91 1.51
CA ALA A 182 6.05 -34.50 0.25
C ALA A 182 5.83 -33.43 -0.84
N ILE A 183 5.27 -32.28 -0.50
CA ILE A 183 5.09 -31.18 -1.45
C ILE A 183 6.43 -30.56 -1.84
N PHE A 184 7.31 -30.24 -0.89
CA PHE A 184 8.61 -29.65 -1.19
C PHE A 184 9.52 -30.59 -1.98
N GLY A 185 9.57 -31.87 -1.61
CA GLY A 185 10.41 -32.90 -2.23
C GLY A 185 9.94 -33.36 -3.61
N SER A 186 8.65 -33.18 -3.93
CA SER A 186 8.09 -33.55 -5.25
C SER A 186 8.56 -32.65 -6.41
N ASN A 187 9.32 -31.58 -6.13
CA ASN A 187 9.71 -30.55 -7.11
C ASN A 187 8.50 -29.82 -7.75
N MET A 188 7.27 -30.05 -7.25
CA MET A 188 6.04 -29.41 -7.74
C MET A 188 5.91 -27.95 -7.28
N ALA A 189 6.57 -27.56 -6.20
CA ALA A 189 6.73 -26.15 -5.81
C ALA A 189 7.60 -25.36 -6.83
N GLY A 190 8.34 -26.04 -7.71
CA GLY A 190 9.20 -25.43 -8.72
C GLY A 190 10.18 -24.41 -8.14
N SER A 191 10.35 -23.28 -8.82
CA SER A 191 11.23 -22.18 -8.39
C SER A 191 10.77 -21.46 -7.11
N ALA A 192 9.53 -21.64 -6.64
CA ALA A 192 9.05 -21.03 -5.41
C ALA A 192 9.76 -21.58 -4.16
N GLY A 193 10.08 -22.89 -4.16
CA GLY A 193 10.91 -23.55 -3.15
C GLY A 193 12.40 -23.13 -3.18
N GLN A 194 12.83 -22.41 -4.23
CA GLN A 194 14.19 -21.85 -4.36
C GLN A 194 14.25 -20.34 -4.10
N THR A 195 13.15 -19.71 -3.70
CA THR A 195 13.21 -18.31 -3.25
C THR A 195 14.07 -18.21 -2.00
N ARG A 196 14.77 -17.08 -1.79
CA ARG A 196 15.62 -16.90 -0.60
C ARG A 196 14.89 -17.31 0.68
N ARG A 197 13.61 -16.99 0.83
CA ARG A 197 12.80 -17.30 2.01
C ARG A 197 12.39 -18.78 2.16
N GLY A 198 12.61 -19.62 1.15
CA GLY A 198 12.40 -21.07 1.23
C GLY A 198 13.65 -21.85 1.67
N VAL A 199 14.82 -21.20 1.76
CA VAL A 199 16.13 -21.84 2.04
C VAL A 199 16.75 -21.36 3.37
N ILE A 200 16.23 -20.29 3.98
CA ILE A 200 16.67 -19.77 5.29
C ILE A 200 15.59 -19.91 6.35
#